data_AF-A0A920S359-F1
#
_entry.id   AF-A0A920S359-F1
#
_cell.length_a   1.000
_cell.length_b   1.000
_cell.length_c   1.000
_cell.angle_alpha   90.00
_cell.angle_beta   90.00
_cell.angle_gamma   90.00
#
_symmetry.space_group_name_H-M   'P 1'
#
loop_
_entity.id
_entity.type
_entity.pdbx_description
1 polymer ?
#
loop_
_entity_poly.entity_id
_entity_poly.type
_entity_poly.pdbx_seq_one_letter_code
_entity_poly.pdbx_strand_id
1 'polypeptide(L)' 'MRKIISEIINETGAESLKDMGAVMGKLKQQADGKIDMKLASDIVRESLF' A
#
# COMPACT_ATOMS: atom_id res chain seq x y z
N MET A 1 -7.04 4.59 -6.76
CA MET A 1 -6.18 4.43 -5.56
C MET A 1 -6.40 3.09 -4.86
N ARG A 2 -7.61 2.79 -4.34
CA ARG A 2 -7.90 1.51 -3.65
C ARG A 2 -7.53 0.26 -4.46
N LYS A 3 -7.80 0.24 -5.78
CA LYS A 3 -7.49 -0.90 -6.67
C LYS A 3 -5.99 -1.23 -6.74
N ILE A 4 -5.14 -0.22 -6.91
CA ILE A 4 -3.68 -0.38 -6.92
C ILE A 4 -3.19 -0.91 -5.56
N ILE A 5 -3.76 -0.41 -4.46
CA ILE A 5 -3.42 -0.86 -3.12
C ILE A 5 -3.82 -2.33 -2.91
N SER A 6 -5.02 -2.73 -3.34
CA SER A 6 -5.45 -4.14 -3.28
C SER A 6 -4.58 -5.05 -4.14
N GLU A 7 -4.17 -4.62 -5.33
CA GLU A 7 -3.23 -5.36 -6.17
C GLU A 7 -1.88 -5.52 -5.48
N ILE A 8 -1.32 -4.44 -4.92
CA ILE A 8 -0.04 -4.50 -4.19
C ILE A 8 -0.16 -5.38 -2.94
N ILE A 9 -1.26 -5.29 -2.18
CA ILE A 9 -1.50 -6.15 -1.01
C ILE A 9 -1.50 -7.63 -1.43
N ASN A 10 -2.24 -7.98 -2.49
CA ASN A 10 -2.25 -9.33 -3.04
C ASN A 10 -0.87 -9.77 -3.54
N GLU A 11 -0.14 -8.90 -4.24
CA GLU A 11 1.21 -9.22 -4.74
C GLU A 11 2.26 -9.31 -3.63
N THR A 12 2.06 -8.64 -2.50
CA THR A 12 2.96 -8.71 -1.34
C THR A 12 2.57 -9.80 -0.36
N GLY A 13 1.36 -10.37 -0.49
CA GLY A 13 0.80 -11.29 0.50
C GLY A 13 0.59 -10.63 1.86
N ALA A 14 0.36 -9.31 1.88
CA ALA A 14 0.20 -8.57 3.11
C ALA A 14 -1.14 -8.91 3.78
N GLU A 15 -1.10 -9.42 5.01
CA GLU A 15 -2.30 -9.81 5.77
C GLU A 15 -2.45 -8.99 7.06
N SER A 16 -1.44 -8.20 7.42
CA SER A 16 -1.44 -7.46 8.68
C SER A 16 -0.75 -6.11 8.56
N LEU A 17 -0.96 -5.25 9.57
CA LEU A 17 -0.24 -3.98 9.71
C LEU A 17 1.29 -4.13 9.78
N LYS A 18 1.82 -5.33 10.09
CA LYS A 18 3.27 -5.59 10.06
C LYS A 18 3.81 -5.55 8.63
N ASP A 19 2.97 -5.89 7.66
CA ASP A 19 3.31 -5.95 6.22
C ASP A 19 3.13 -4.59 5.54
N MET A 20 2.54 -3.61 6.24
CA MET A 20 2.33 -2.25 5.76
C MET A 20 3.62 -1.62 5.22
N GLY A 21 4.77 -1.87 5.85
CA GLY A 21 6.06 -1.37 5.38
C GLY A 21 6.44 -1.89 3.98
N ALA A 22 6.16 -3.16 3.70
CA ALA A 22 6.40 -3.78 2.38
C ALA A 22 5.45 -3.21 1.32
N VAL A 23 4.15 -3.10 1.65
CA VAL A 23 3.13 -2.50 0.77
C VAL A 23 3.51 -1.07 0.40
N MET A 24 3.86 -0.24 1.39
CA MET A 24 4.25 1.15 1.18
C MET A 24 5.55 1.29 0.37
N GLY A 25 6.52 0.40 0.59
CA GLY A 25 7.75 0.37 -0.20
C GLY A 25 7.50 0.09 -1.68
N LYS A 26 6.65 -0.92 -1.97
CA LYS A 26 6.28 -1.28 -3.35
C LYS A 26 5.44 -0.20 -4.03
N LEU A 27 4.50 0.38 -3.29
CA LEU A 27 3.71 1.51 -3.76
C LEU A 27 4.60 2.71 -4.10
N LYS A 28 5.60 3.03 -3.26
CA LYS A 28 6.55 4.11 -3.53
C LYS A 28 7.37 3.87 -4.80
N GLN A 29 7.76 2.62 -5.06
CA GLN A 29 8.45 2.25 -6.30
C GLN A 29 7.56 2.39 -7.54
N GLN A 30 6.29 1.97 -7.47
CA GLN A 30 5.35 2.11 -8.59
C GLN A 30 4.87 3.55 -8.81
N ALA A 31 4.81 4.35 -7.74
CA ALA A 31 4.27 5.71 -7.77
C ALA A 31 5.20 6.73 -8.41
N ASP A 32 6.52 6.50 -8.41
CA ASP A 32 7.54 7.43 -8.91
C ASP A 32 7.32 8.89 -8.47
N GLY A 33 6.96 9.09 -7.19
CA GLY A 33 6.69 10.41 -6.61
C GLY A 33 5.34 11.06 -6.97
N LYS A 34 4.47 10.39 -7.73
CA LYS A 34 3.15 10.90 -8.15
C LYS A 34 2.01 10.60 -7.19
N ILE A 35 2.27 9.83 -6.12
CA ILE A 35 1.26 9.45 -5.13
C ILE A 35 1.49 10.21 -3.83
N ASP A 36 0.41 10.74 -3.29
CA ASP A 36 0.37 11.24 -1.91
C ASP A 36 0.50 10.06 -0.94
N MET A 37 1.70 9.94 -0.34
CA MET A 37 2.04 8.86 0.58
C MET A 37 1.24 8.91 1.88
N LYS A 38 0.69 10.07 2.26
CA LYS A 38 -0.14 10.20 3.45
C LYS A 38 -1.51 9.55 3.19
N LEU A 39 -2.15 9.93 2.10
CA LEU A 39 -3.41 9.30 1.65
C LEU A 39 -3.24 7.80 1.40
N ALA A 40 -2.13 7.40 0.78
CA ALA A 40 -1.86 5.99 0.55
C ALA A 40 -1.72 5.19 1.84
N SER A 41 -0.97 5.71 2.81
CA SER A 41 -0.77 5.08 4.13
C SER A 41 -2.09 4.85 4.85
N ASP A 42 -2.99 5.83 4.81
CA ASP A 42 -4.31 5.71 5.44
C ASP A 42 -5.18 4.65 4.73
N ILE A 43 -5.20 4.62 3.40
CA ILE A 43 -5.96 3.62 2.64
C ILE A 43 -5.39 2.20 2.84
N VAL A 44 -4.05 2.04 2.87
CA VAL A 44 -3.41 0.74 3.14
C VAL A 44 -3.76 0.26 4.54
N ARG A 45 -3.70 1.15 5.54
CA ARG A 45 -4.08 0.83 6.92
C ARG A 45 -5.55 0.41 7.00
N GLU A 46 -6.47 1.13 6.35
CA GLU A 46 -7.89 0.74 6.26
C GLU A 46 -8.11 -0.61 5.57
N SER A 47 -7.23 -1.00 4.64
CA SER A 47 -7.37 -2.24 3.87
C SER A 47 -6.79 -3.47 4.58
N LEU A 48 -5.94 -3.27 5.59
CA LEU A 48 -5.28 -4.31 6.40
C LEU A 48 -5.88 -4.42 7.82
N PHE A 49 -6.95 -3.66 8.10
CA PHE A 49 -7.75 -3.72 9.32
C PHE A 49 -9.05 -4.47 9.06
#